data_AF-A0A951T358-F1
#
_entry.id   AF-A0A951T358-F1
#
_cell.length_a   1.000
_cell.length_b   1.000
_cell.length_c   1.000
_cell.angle_alpha   90.00
_cell.angle_beta   90.00
_cell.angle_gamma   90.00
#
_symmetry.space_group_name_H-M   'P 1'
#
loop_
_entity.id
_entity.type
_entity.pdbx_description
1 polymer ?
#
loop_
_entity_poly.entity_id
_entity_poly.type
_entity_poly.pdbx_seq_one_letter_code
_entity_poly.pdbx_strand_id
1 'polypeptide(L)'
;ANLAYFKLDFLDKDRVTLKRAFREILPLLWLKAGAVGPRPQLARGEPEPVVFAPTGSNFVVLLEESRLAKLMKTLKGRTDLSHVFIVTDSDESFKAMVAEVREAVGQANPDLQVVQLYRDYLVNFMINQGGAK
;
A
#
# COMPACT_ATOMS: atom_id res chain seq x y z
N ALA A 1 22.52 12.81 11.56
CA ALA A 1 22.80 12.71 10.11
C ALA A 1 21.64 11.95 9.50
N ASN A 2 20.76 12.61 8.73
CA ASN A 2 19.41 12.13 8.43
C ASN A 2 19.19 12.01 6.93
N LEU A 3 20.10 11.34 6.22
CA LEU A 3 20.01 11.17 4.78
C LEU A 3 19.98 9.68 4.45
N ALA A 4 18.84 9.21 3.96
CA ALA A 4 18.70 7.87 3.40
C ALA A 4 18.64 7.99 1.87
N TYR A 5 19.59 7.37 1.18
CA TYR A 5 19.58 7.28 -0.27
C TYR A 5 18.69 6.12 -0.71
N PHE A 6 17.67 6.41 -1.51
CA PHE A 6 16.85 5.40 -2.16
C PHE A 6 17.39 5.21 -3.58
N LYS A 7 18.05 4.09 -3.83
CA LYS A 7 18.42 3.68 -5.18
C LYS A 7 17.21 3.00 -5.79
N LEU A 8 16.57 3.64 -6.78
CA LEU A 8 15.66 2.94 -7.67
C LEU A 8 16.54 2.11 -8.61
N ASP A 9 16.47 0.78 -8.47
CA ASP A 9 17.19 -0.17 -9.30
C ASP A 9 16.21 -1.19 -9.88
N PHE A 10 16.50 -1.71 -11.07
CA PHE A 10 15.64 -2.69 -11.73
C PHE A 10 15.97 -4.10 -11.18
N LEU A 11 14.97 -4.80 -10.67
CA LEU A 11 15.14 -6.04 -9.89
C LEU A 11 14.97 -7.30 -10.76
N ASP A 12 15.79 -8.30 -10.48
CA ASP A 12 16.03 -9.48 -11.34
C ASP A 12 14.91 -10.54 -11.36
N LYS A 13 14.85 -11.27 -12.49
CA LYS A 13 13.86 -12.29 -12.87
C LYS A 13 13.91 -13.52 -11.96
N ASP A 14 12.91 -13.68 -11.09
CA ASP A 14 12.26 -14.98 -10.83
C ASP A 14 11.07 -14.80 -9.87
N ARG A 15 9.89 -15.24 -10.32
CA ARG A 15 8.58 -15.29 -9.61
C ARG A 15 8.41 -14.30 -8.45
N VAL A 16 8.25 -13.02 -8.80
CA VAL A 16 7.83 -11.99 -7.85
C VAL A 16 6.30 -12.00 -7.81
N THR A 17 5.72 -12.67 -6.82
CA THR A 17 4.31 -12.52 -6.48
C THR A 17 4.06 -11.09 -5.97
N LEU A 18 2.84 -10.54 -6.10
CA LEU A 18 2.39 -9.25 -5.53
C LEU A 18 3.05 -8.91 -4.16
N LYS A 19 3.23 -9.96 -3.36
CA LYS A 19 3.96 -10.05 -2.10
C LYS A 19 5.36 -9.40 -2.10
N ARG A 20 6.26 -9.82 -2.99
CA ARG A 20 7.62 -9.27 -3.05
C ARG A 20 7.59 -7.82 -3.59
N ALA A 21 6.73 -7.53 -4.55
CA ALA A 21 6.55 -6.15 -5.04
C ALA A 21 6.10 -5.19 -3.93
N PHE A 22 5.23 -5.62 -3.02
CA PHE A 22 4.80 -4.80 -1.88
C PHE A 22 5.96 -4.41 -0.96
N ARG A 23 6.88 -5.33 -0.66
CA ARG A 23 8.08 -5.03 0.16
C ARG A 23 8.92 -3.92 -0.45
N GLU A 24 9.07 -3.92 -1.77
CA GLU A 24 9.88 -2.93 -2.50
C GLU A 24 9.20 -1.56 -2.57
N ILE A 25 7.88 -1.50 -2.75
CA ILE A 25 7.15 -0.24 -2.86
C ILE A 25 6.75 0.37 -1.50
N LEU A 26 6.85 -0.39 -0.41
CA LEU A 26 6.44 0.07 0.92
C LEU A 26 7.10 1.40 1.35
N PRO A 27 8.41 1.64 1.12
CA PRO A 27 9.02 2.94 1.41
C PRO A 27 8.38 4.09 0.61
N LEU A 28 7.95 3.84 -0.62
CA LEU A 28 7.29 4.85 -1.46
C LEU A 28 5.90 5.20 -0.95
N LEU A 29 5.13 4.21 -0.46
CA LEU A 29 3.83 4.46 0.16
C LEU A 29 3.96 5.30 1.42
N TRP A 30 4.97 5.01 2.25
CA TRP A 30 5.28 5.80 3.45
C TRP A 30 5.67 7.24 3.08
N LEU A 31 6.52 7.43 2.07
CA LEU A 31 6.87 8.76 1.58
C LEU A 31 5.65 9.51 1.02
N LYS A 32 4.78 8.84 0.25
CA LYS A 32 3.53 9.43 -0.27
C LYS A 32 2.59 9.85 0.86
N ALA A 33 2.58 9.10 1.96
CA ALA A 33 1.84 9.45 3.17
C ALA A 33 2.53 10.52 4.04
N GLY A 34 3.60 11.16 3.55
CA GLY A 34 4.28 12.25 4.24
C GLY A 34 5.38 11.80 5.21
N ALA A 35 5.82 10.54 5.12
CA ALA A 35 6.90 9.99 5.92
C ALA A 35 6.69 10.10 7.45
N VAL A 36 5.43 10.03 7.91
CA VAL A 36 5.08 10.14 9.33
C VAL A 36 5.47 8.87 10.08
N GLY A 37 6.09 9.05 11.25
CA GLY A 37 6.54 7.94 12.10
C GLY A 37 7.80 7.23 11.58
N PRO A 38 8.25 6.16 12.26
CA PRO A 38 9.37 5.37 11.79
C PRO A 38 9.04 4.69 10.45
N ARG A 39 10.04 4.58 9.56
CA ARG A 39 9.88 3.88 8.29
C ARG A 39 9.43 2.43 8.53
N PRO A 40 8.26 2.02 8.03
CA PRO A 40 7.77 0.67 8.25
C PRO A 40 8.64 -0.35 7.51
N GLN A 41 8.81 -1.51 8.15
CA GLN A 41 9.54 -2.64 7.59
C GLN A 41 8.74 -3.91 7.83
N LEU A 42 8.76 -4.81 6.85
CA LEU A 42 8.24 -6.17 7.00
C LEU A 42 9.36 -7.07 7.48
N ALA A 43 9.09 -7.90 8.49
CA ALA A 43 10.05 -8.90 8.98
C ALA A 43 10.54 -9.79 7.82
N ARG A 44 11.84 -10.10 7.80
CA ARG A 44 12.40 -10.98 6.78
C ARG A 44 11.88 -12.41 7.01
N GLY A 45 11.42 -13.07 5.94
CA GLY A 45 10.94 -14.45 5.99
C GLY A 45 9.48 -14.61 6.42
N GLU A 46 8.80 -13.57 6.89
CA GLU A 46 7.37 -13.62 7.19
C GLU A 46 6.50 -13.36 5.94
N PRO A 47 5.30 -13.94 5.85
CA PRO A 47 4.36 -13.61 4.78
C PRO A 47 3.87 -12.17 4.92
N GLU A 48 3.59 -11.53 3.79
CA GLU A 48 2.97 -10.22 3.75
C GLU A 48 1.56 -10.30 4.33
N PRO A 49 1.16 -9.30 5.15
CA PRO A 49 -0.16 -9.32 5.74
C PRO A 49 -1.22 -8.94 4.71
N VAL A 50 -2.42 -9.47 4.86
CA VAL A 50 -3.58 -9.13 4.01
C VAL A 50 -4.05 -7.68 4.18
N VAL A 51 -3.81 -7.12 5.37
CA VAL A 51 -4.00 -5.70 5.71
C VAL A 51 -2.76 -5.27 6.48
N PHE A 52 -2.06 -4.25 5.98
CA PHE A 52 -0.87 -3.70 6.60
C PHE A 52 -1.18 -2.34 7.24
N ALA A 53 -1.07 -2.26 8.57
CA ALA A 53 -1.24 -1.03 9.33
C ALA A 53 -0.08 -0.89 10.32
N PRO A 54 1.05 -0.29 9.90
CA PRO A 54 2.21 -0.16 10.77
C PRO A 54 1.93 0.84 11.90
N THR A 55 2.38 0.52 13.11
CA THR A 55 2.20 1.38 14.28
C THR A 55 2.90 2.73 14.08
N GLY A 56 2.20 3.82 14.40
CA GLY A 56 2.75 5.17 14.32
C GLY A 56 2.83 5.75 12.90
N SER A 57 2.36 5.03 11.87
CA SER A 57 2.14 5.62 10.54
C SER A 57 0.73 6.20 10.44
N ASN A 58 0.53 7.11 9.50
CA ASN A 58 -0.76 7.68 9.12
C ASN A 58 -1.38 7.00 7.89
N PHE A 59 -1.02 5.75 7.59
CA PHE A 59 -1.58 5.03 6.44
C PHE A 59 -1.86 3.56 6.71
N VAL A 60 -2.75 2.99 5.91
CA VAL A 60 -3.08 1.55 5.91
C VAL A 60 -3.11 1.03 4.46
N VAL A 61 -2.74 -0.24 4.25
CA VAL A 61 -2.76 -0.90 2.94
C VAL A 61 -3.64 -2.14 3.01
N LEU A 62 -4.61 -2.27 2.10
CA LEU A 62 -5.38 -3.50 1.85
C LEU A 62 -4.77 -4.23 0.65
N LEU A 63 -4.16 -5.40 0.88
CA LEU A 63 -3.50 -6.19 -0.16
C LEU A 63 -4.44 -7.23 -0.81
N GLU A 64 -5.48 -7.64 -0.08
CA GLU A 64 -6.49 -8.59 -0.53
C GLU A 64 -7.88 -7.98 -0.36
N GLU A 65 -8.52 -7.57 -1.46
CA GLU A 65 -9.85 -6.92 -1.45
C GLU A 65 -10.93 -7.73 -0.70
N SER A 66 -10.85 -9.06 -0.73
CA SER A 66 -11.75 -9.97 0.00
C SER A 66 -11.66 -9.80 1.54
N ARG A 67 -10.68 -9.04 2.04
CA ARG A 67 -10.45 -8.77 3.46
C ARG A 67 -10.85 -7.35 3.88
N LEU A 68 -11.72 -6.69 3.13
CA LEU A 68 -12.25 -5.36 3.47
C LEU A 68 -12.78 -5.26 4.92
N ALA A 69 -13.51 -6.26 5.40
CA ALA A 69 -14.00 -6.26 6.78
C ALA A 69 -12.87 -6.17 7.84
N LYS A 70 -11.67 -6.71 7.54
CA LYS A 70 -10.49 -6.58 8.41
C LYS A 70 -9.89 -5.17 8.31
N LEU A 71 -9.89 -4.56 7.12
CA LEU A 71 -9.52 -3.16 6.96
C LEU A 71 -10.41 -2.27 7.82
N MET A 72 -11.73 -2.40 7.72
CA MET A 72 -12.69 -1.58 8.48
C MET A 72 -12.46 -1.65 10.00
N LYS A 73 -12.19 -2.86 10.53
CA LYS A 73 -11.81 -3.04 11.94
C LYS A 73 -10.52 -2.30 12.31
N THR A 74 -9.57 -2.23 11.38
CA THR A 74 -8.27 -1.56 11.58
C THR A 74 -8.38 -0.04 11.50
N LEU A 75 -9.31 0.48 10.69
CA LEU A 75 -9.56 1.92 10.56
C LEU A 75 -10.39 2.49 11.73
N LYS A 76 -11.18 1.65 12.40
CA LYS A 76 -12.10 2.07 13.45
C LYS A 76 -11.39 2.90 14.54
N GLY A 77 -11.85 4.14 14.72
CA GLY A 77 -11.36 5.06 15.75
C GLY A 77 -10.06 5.79 15.41
N ARG A 78 -9.48 5.57 14.23
CA ARG A 78 -8.31 6.33 13.78
C ARG A 78 -8.71 7.72 13.28
N THR A 79 -8.04 8.74 13.79
CA THR A 79 -8.23 10.16 13.44
C THR A 79 -6.97 10.78 12.83
N ASP A 80 -5.96 9.95 12.56
CA ASP A 80 -4.62 10.34 12.14
C ASP A 80 -4.30 9.84 10.73
N LEU A 81 -5.28 9.35 9.97
CA LEU A 81 -5.08 8.77 8.65
C LEU A 81 -4.99 9.85 7.57
N SER A 82 -3.93 9.80 6.77
CA SER A 82 -3.82 10.58 5.53
C SER A 82 -4.11 9.72 4.30
N HIS A 83 -3.78 8.42 4.34
CA HIS A 83 -3.89 7.54 3.18
C HIS A 83 -4.45 6.15 3.53
N VAL A 84 -5.33 5.63 2.66
CA VAL A 84 -5.66 4.21 2.59
C VAL A 84 -5.35 3.72 1.17
N PHE A 85 -4.44 2.76 1.06
CA PHE A 85 -4.06 2.15 -0.21
C PHE A 85 -4.81 0.84 -0.40
N ILE A 86 -5.36 0.59 -1.59
CA ILE A 86 -6.17 -0.59 -1.88
C ILE A 86 -5.62 -1.29 -3.12
N VAL A 87 -5.23 -2.55 -2.97
CA VAL A 87 -4.78 -3.38 -4.09
C VAL A 87 -5.98 -4.04 -4.76
N THR A 88 -6.36 -3.56 -5.95
CA THR A 88 -7.44 -4.12 -6.76
C THR A 88 -7.28 -3.71 -8.22
N ASP A 89 -7.67 -4.62 -9.12
CA ASP A 89 -7.69 -4.38 -10.58
C ASP A 89 -9.10 -4.01 -11.07
N SER A 90 -10.09 -3.98 -10.17
CA SER A 90 -11.48 -3.64 -10.48
C SER A 90 -11.81 -2.23 -10.01
N ASP A 91 -12.03 -1.33 -10.96
CA ASP A 91 -12.44 0.06 -10.66
C ASP A 91 -13.80 0.11 -9.97
N GLU A 92 -14.70 -0.83 -10.25
CA GLU A 92 -16.01 -0.93 -9.58
C GLU A 92 -15.84 -1.31 -8.11
N SER A 93 -15.04 -2.35 -7.84
CA SER A 93 -14.71 -2.78 -6.48
C SER A 93 -13.98 -1.68 -5.72
N PHE A 94 -13.07 -0.95 -6.38
CA PHE A 94 -12.39 0.19 -5.79
C PHE A 94 -13.38 1.29 -5.36
N LYS A 95 -14.30 1.70 -6.24
CA LYS A 95 -15.29 2.74 -5.92
C LYS A 95 -16.17 2.36 -4.72
N ALA A 96 -16.62 1.11 -4.65
CA ALA A 96 -17.39 0.61 -3.52
C ALA A 96 -16.58 0.69 -2.21
N MET A 97 -15.34 0.20 -2.22
CA MET A 97 -14.45 0.27 -1.05
C MET A 97 -14.14 1.70 -0.62
N VAL A 98 -13.96 2.63 -1.57
CA VAL A 98 -13.76 4.05 -1.25
C VAL A 98 -14.96 4.63 -0.50
N ALA A 99 -16.19 4.31 -0.93
CA ALA A 99 -17.40 4.76 -0.26
C ALA A 99 -17.46 4.24 1.19
N GLU A 100 -17.21 2.95 1.40
CA GLU A 100 -17.20 2.34 2.74
C GLU A 100 -16.12 2.98 3.65
N VAL A 101 -14.90 3.15 3.15
CA VAL A 101 -13.81 3.78 3.91
C VAL A 101 -14.16 5.23 4.28
N ARG A 102 -14.72 6.00 3.34
CA ARG A 102 -15.11 7.39 3.60
C ARG A 102 -16.26 7.49 4.59
N GLU A 103 -17.24 6.60 4.51
CA GLU A 103 -18.34 6.55 5.49
C GLU A 103 -17.80 6.28 6.90
N ALA A 104 -16.91 5.29 7.04
CA ALA A 104 -16.44 4.88 8.36
C ALA A 104 -15.47 5.85 9.03
N VAL A 105 -14.59 6.50 8.26
CA VAL A 105 -13.51 7.32 8.84
C VAL A 105 -13.32 8.70 8.19
N GLY A 106 -14.07 9.03 7.14
CA GLY A 106 -13.90 10.29 6.41
C GLY A 106 -14.22 11.53 7.26
N GLN A 107 -15.20 11.46 8.17
CA GLN A 107 -15.50 12.59 9.06
C GLN A 107 -14.34 12.90 10.01
N ALA A 108 -13.69 11.86 10.55
CA ALA A 108 -12.56 11.97 11.45
C ALA A 108 -11.25 12.33 10.72
N ASN A 109 -11.19 12.11 9.40
CA ASN A 109 -10.01 12.29 8.56
C ASN A 109 -10.44 13.02 7.27
N PRO A 110 -10.72 14.33 7.32
CA PRO A 110 -11.33 15.07 6.21
C PRO A 110 -10.47 15.08 4.94
N ASP A 111 -9.14 15.07 5.10
CA ASP A 111 -8.17 15.09 4.00
C ASP A 111 -7.74 13.68 3.54
N LEU A 112 -8.46 12.63 3.99
CA LEU A 112 -8.12 11.24 3.67
C LEU A 112 -8.12 10.98 2.15
N GLN A 113 -6.98 10.49 1.66
CA GLN A 113 -6.83 9.99 0.31
C GLN A 113 -6.99 8.46 0.29
N VAL A 114 -7.92 7.97 -0.52
CA VAL A 114 -8.03 6.53 -0.81
C VAL A 114 -7.45 6.29 -2.20
N VAL A 115 -6.43 5.46 -2.30
CA VAL A 115 -5.60 5.31 -3.51
C VAL A 115 -5.61 3.86 -3.97
N GLN A 116 -5.94 3.66 -5.25
CA GLN A 116 -5.87 2.35 -5.89
C GLN A 116 -4.43 1.99 -6.25
N LEU A 117 -4.03 0.76 -5.97
CA LEU A 117 -2.78 0.15 -6.41
C LEU A 117 -3.14 -1.06 -7.29
N TYR A 118 -2.91 -0.96 -8.59
CA TYR A 118 -3.17 -2.09 -9.49
C TYR A 118 -2.19 -3.24 -9.20
N ARG A 119 -2.72 -4.45 -9.03
CA ARG A 119 -1.93 -5.66 -8.80
C ARG A 119 -0.96 -5.85 -9.96
N ASP A 120 -1.46 -5.64 -11.17
CA ASP A 120 -0.66 -5.76 -12.38
C ASP A 120 0.42 -4.69 -12.44
N TYR A 121 0.26 -3.48 -11.92
CA TYR A 121 1.38 -2.52 -11.89
C TYR A 121 2.41 -2.88 -10.82
N LEU A 122 1.97 -3.42 -9.69
CA LEU A 122 2.89 -3.98 -8.69
C LEU A 122 3.68 -5.16 -9.27
N VAL A 123 3.08 -5.95 -10.16
CA VAL A 123 3.73 -7.06 -10.87
C VAL A 123 4.50 -6.60 -12.13
N ASN A 124 4.04 -5.55 -12.83
CA ASN A 124 4.52 -5.06 -14.13
C ASN A 124 5.52 -3.90 -14.02
N PHE A 125 5.82 -3.41 -12.82
CA PHE A 125 7.07 -2.67 -12.55
C PHE A 125 8.32 -3.46 -13.01
N MET A 126 8.15 -4.71 -13.45
CA MET A 126 9.15 -5.66 -13.94
C MET A 126 9.18 -5.93 -15.46
N ILE A 127 8.21 -5.51 -16.31
CA ILE A 127 8.06 -6.13 -17.66
C ILE A 127 8.74 -5.41 -18.85
N ASN A 128 9.15 -4.14 -18.77
CA ASN A 128 9.75 -3.46 -19.94
C ASN A 128 11.28 -3.64 -20.10
N GLN A 129 11.74 -4.89 -20.18
CA GLN A 129 13.01 -5.20 -20.86
C GLN A 129 12.81 -6.33 -21.87
N GLY A 130 12.68 -5.97 -23.15
CA GLY A 130 12.72 -6.93 -24.24
C GLY A 130 12.30 -6.36 -25.58
N GLY A 131 13.17 -5.59 -26.22
CA GLY A 131 12.92 -5.10 -27.59
C GLY A 131 14.01 -4.21 -28.20
N ALA A 132 15.29 -4.44 -27.88
CA ALA A 132 16.39 -3.94 -28.70
C ALA A 132 17.32 -5.12 -29.01
N LYS A 133 17.04 -5.76 -30.14
CA LYS A 133 18.06 -6.37 -30.98
C LYS A 133 17.99 -5.68 -32.32
#